data_AF-A0A5R9A0V5-F1
#
_entry.id   AF-A0A5R9A0V5-F1
#
_cell.length_a   1.000
_cell.length_b   1.000
_cell.length_c   1.000
_cell.angle_alpha   90.00
_cell.angle_beta   90.00
_cell.angle_gamma   90.00
#
_symmetry.space_group_name_H-M   'P 1'
#
loop_
_entity.id
_entity.type
_entity.pdbx_description
1 polymer ?
#
loop_
_entity_poly.entity_id
_entity_poly.type
_entity_poly.pdbx_seq_one_letter_code
_entity_poly.pdbx_strand_id
1 'polypeptide(L)'
;MKRLSICLPTCLLAGLLALPQSLWAWSNHTLGSYIALQQLPAVAQAPEVEVEPLESFVSQQRAGLVQLLDKQEAYAREHFRQYPPRPDDLRLTEDGRDDLRKAFLMALRLNPEIKLATAVQPPPGGELPSDLLQKHAALQPADVLVFRNLSGWNQWRFVQLQAGEKIPALDVLASAADEPDFGHDINLFSDNPGEAGQRYGFGTQPFGDPRYEFSSQAPFHMGFYHEDAIIYTGAPYLERNWPEWRAYQFYGLARFAFEKGHPYWGYRFLGWAMHYIQDMTQPYHSTPLPGETTTSMLWTAGKSIAGFDADKQAAIQRVADRHTGVERYQVDWLRETLRLGGQSPLLAAYADVSTDGTYPPYSTQYLREVVASESHAHAAAFDAAIGHWLENEKAPAGDFSAGNSPEPFRHDEALDEQILQLIRHFGAHSRNIAKAALQP
;
A
#
# COMPACT_ATOMS: atom_id res chain seq x y z
N MET A 1 -16.58 23.51 48.98
CA MET A 1 -16.31 22.17 48.40
C MET A 1 -17.26 21.92 47.25
N LYS A 2 -16.87 22.30 46.03
CA LYS A 2 -17.56 21.93 44.79
C LYS A 2 -16.54 21.13 43.98
N ARG A 3 -16.88 19.87 43.66
CA ARG A 3 -16.08 19.01 42.79
C ARG A 3 -16.09 19.63 41.40
N LEU A 4 -14.93 20.09 40.92
CA LEU A 4 -14.72 20.31 39.50
C LEU A 4 -14.65 18.93 38.84
N SER A 5 -15.71 18.58 38.12
CA SER A 5 -15.66 17.49 37.14
C SER A 5 -14.71 17.92 36.03
N ILE A 6 -13.56 17.27 35.94
CA ILE A 6 -12.63 17.39 34.82
C ILE A 6 -13.24 16.58 33.68
N CYS A 7 -14.07 17.22 32.87
CA CYS A 7 -14.38 16.81 31.52
C CYS A 7 -13.56 17.69 30.56
N LEU A 8 -12.96 17.05 29.56
CA LEU A 8 -12.15 17.57 28.46
C LEU A 8 -10.68 17.93 28.76
N PRO A 9 -9.75 17.56 27.85
CA PRO A 9 -10.00 17.60 26.40
C PRO A 9 -9.63 16.33 25.64
N THR A 10 -10.66 15.70 25.08
CA THR A 10 -10.63 14.85 23.87
C THR A 10 -10.26 15.64 22.60
N CYS A 11 -9.70 16.86 22.73
CA CYS A 11 -9.41 17.80 21.63
C CYS A 11 -7.92 18.15 21.47
N LEU A 12 -7.00 17.56 22.24
CA LEU A 12 -5.57 17.96 22.20
C LEU A 12 -4.61 16.96 21.52
N LEU A 13 -5.14 15.85 20.98
CA LEU A 13 -4.35 14.84 20.26
C LEU A 13 -4.83 14.55 18.82
N ALA A 14 -5.87 15.24 18.34
CA ALA A 14 -6.42 15.09 16.99
C ALA A 14 -5.56 15.73 15.88
N GLY A 15 -4.26 15.93 16.10
CA GLY A 15 -3.40 16.77 15.28
C GLY A 15 -2.40 16.01 14.42
N LEU A 16 -2.72 14.84 13.87
CA LEU A 16 -1.96 14.25 12.74
C LEU A 16 -2.56 14.69 11.39
N LEU A 17 -3.17 15.87 11.35
CA LEU A 17 -4.07 16.36 10.28
C LEU A 17 -3.36 17.07 9.11
N ALA A 18 -2.05 16.90 8.96
CA ALA A 18 -1.38 17.27 7.72
C ALA A 18 -0.41 16.15 7.38
N LEU A 19 -0.93 15.17 6.66
CA LEU A 19 -0.19 14.09 6.02
C LEU A 19 -0.40 14.22 4.49
N PRO A 20 0.53 13.70 3.68
CA PRO A 20 0.75 14.03 2.27
C PRO A 20 -0.47 13.94 1.36
N GLN A 21 -0.39 14.56 0.16
CA GLN A 21 -1.43 14.49 -0.89
C GLN A 21 -1.51 13.10 -1.59
N SER A 22 -0.67 12.15 -1.16
CA SER A 22 -0.58 10.74 -1.59
C SER A 22 -0.11 9.89 -0.41
N LEU A 23 -0.48 8.60 -0.38
CA LEU A 23 -0.09 7.63 0.64
C LEU A 23 0.36 6.32 -0.04
N TRP A 24 1.12 6.44 -1.12
CA TRP A 24 1.36 5.31 -2.02
C TRP A 24 2.54 4.46 -1.54
N ALA A 25 3.26 4.86 -0.48
CA ALA A 25 4.56 4.34 -0.06
C ALA A 25 5.62 4.43 -1.17
N TRP A 26 5.51 3.56 -2.17
CA TRP A 26 6.28 3.56 -3.39
C TRP A 26 5.37 3.83 -4.58
N SER A 27 5.83 4.64 -5.54
CA SER A 27 5.00 4.86 -6.71
C SER A 27 4.92 3.63 -7.61
N ASN A 28 3.67 3.29 -7.95
CA ASN A 28 3.28 2.23 -8.86
C ASN A 28 3.92 0.87 -8.54
N HIS A 29 3.22 0.13 -7.69
CA HIS A 29 3.60 -1.21 -7.27
C HIS A 29 3.65 -2.20 -8.44
N THR A 30 2.93 -1.96 -9.53
CA THR A 30 2.98 -2.82 -10.72
C THR A 30 4.40 -2.92 -11.24
N LEU A 31 5.05 -1.78 -11.45
CA LEU A 31 6.34 -1.78 -12.10
C LEU A 31 7.42 -2.44 -11.24
N GLY A 32 7.47 -2.06 -9.97
CA GLY A 32 8.39 -2.68 -9.02
C GLY A 32 8.19 -4.20 -8.96
N SER A 33 6.93 -4.64 -8.90
CA SER A 33 6.57 -6.06 -8.90
C SER A 33 6.99 -6.78 -10.17
N TYR A 34 6.74 -6.17 -11.34
CA TYR A 34 7.13 -6.75 -12.63
C TYR A 34 8.63 -7.04 -12.67
N ILE A 35 9.45 -6.04 -12.34
CA ILE A 35 10.92 -6.17 -12.38
C ILE A 35 11.42 -7.16 -11.31
N ALA A 36 10.84 -7.12 -10.12
CA ALA A 36 11.23 -7.99 -9.01
C ALA A 36 10.91 -9.47 -9.27
N LEU A 37 9.85 -9.75 -10.03
CA LEU A 37 9.31 -11.10 -10.23
C LEU A 37 9.61 -11.71 -11.60
N GLN A 38 9.99 -10.92 -12.61
CA GLN A 38 10.22 -11.43 -13.97
C GLN A 38 11.30 -12.52 -14.07
N GLN A 39 12.21 -12.61 -13.10
CA GLN A 39 13.23 -13.66 -13.02
C GLN A 39 12.89 -14.79 -12.04
N LEU A 40 11.77 -14.70 -11.31
CA LEU A 40 11.35 -15.73 -10.36
C LEU A 40 10.75 -16.91 -11.15
N PRO A 41 11.37 -18.12 -11.16
CA PRO A 41 10.92 -19.21 -12.02
C PRO A 41 9.45 -19.62 -11.79
N ALA A 42 8.98 -19.58 -10.54
CA ALA A 42 7.61 -19.93 -10.19
C ALA A 42 6.55 -19.03 -10.85
N VAL A 43 6.91 -17.81 -11.26
CA VAL A 43 6.02 -16.86 -11.94
C VAL A 43 6.38 -16.79 -13.43
N ALA A 44 7.67 -16.64 -13.75
CA ALA A 44 8.16 -16.46 -15.12
C ALA A 44 7.93 -17.68 -16.02
N GLN A 45 7.87 -18.88 -15.43
CA GLN A 45 7.62 -20.13 -16.16
C GLN A 45 6.21 -20.68 -15.91
N ALA A 46 5.36 -19.93 -15.20
CA ALA A 46 3.98 -20.33 -14.99
C ALA A 46 3.22 -20.34 -16.33
N PRO A 47 2.28 -21.28 -16.54
CA PRO A 47 1.37 -21.22 -17.67
C PRO A 47 0.59 -19.90 -17.69
N GLU A 48 0.20 -19.46 -18.88
CA GLU A 48 -0.77 -18.38 -19.02
C GLU A 48 -2.08 -18.74 -18.29
N VAL A 49 -2.71 -17.72 -17.71
CA VAL A 49 -3.92 -17.85 -16.92
C VAL A 49 -5.10 -17.27 -17.68
N GLU A 50 -6.24 -17.95 -17.57
CA GLU A 50 -7.49 -17.51 -18.18
C GLU A 50 -8.15 -16.43 -17.33
N VAL A 51 -8.44 -15.27 -17.91
CA VAL A 51 -9.09 -14.14 -17.25
C VAL A 51 -10.50 -14.54 -16.79
N GLU A 52 -10.72 -14.50 -15.48
CA GLU A 52 -11.97 -14.96 -14.85
C GLU A 52 -12.73 -13.80 -14.18
N PRO A 53 -14.02 -13.59 -14.50
CA PRO A 53 -14.86 -12.64 -13.76
C PRO A 53 -14.98 -12.97 -12.26
N LEU A 54 -15.04 -11.96 -11.39
CA LEU A 54 -15.12 -12.19 -9.93
C LEU A 54 -16.35 -13.02 -9.55
N GLU A 55 -17.47 -12.73 -10.19
CA GLU A 55 -18.75 -13.38 -9.93
C GLU A 55 -18.70 -14.87 -10.26
N SER A 56 -17.91 -15.27 -11.27
CA SER A 56 -17.64 -16.68 -11.58
C SER A 56 -16.91 -17.35 -10.41
N PHE A 57 -15.80 -16.79 -9.97
CA PHE A 57 -15.03 -17.32 -8.84
C PHE A 57 -15.86 -17.41 -7.55
N VAL A 58 -16.54 -16.32 -7.18
CA VAL A 58 -17.34 -16.24 -5.95
C VAL A 58 -18.53 -17.20 -6.00
N SER A 59 -19.19 -17.37 -7.14
CA SER A 59 -20.30 -18.31 -7.27
C SER A 59 -19.84 -19.76 -7.17
N GLN A 60 -18.76 -20.12 -7.86
CA GLN A 60 -18.22 -21.49 -7.86
C GLN A 60 -17.66 -21.90 -6.50
N GLN A 61 -17.02 -20.97 -5.79
CA GLN A 61 -16.32 -21.25 -4.53
C GLN A 61 -17.06 -20.78 -3.27
N ARG A 62 -18.34 -20.39 -3.39
CA ARG A 62 -19.11 -19.73 -2.32
C ARG A 62 -18.98 -20.42 -0.95
N ALA A 63 -19.27 -21.72 -0.88
CA ALA A 63 -19.23 -22.47 0.37
C ALA A 63 -17.81 -22.51 0.98
N GLY A 64 -16.77 -22.64 0.15
CA GLY A 64 -15.38 -22.60 0.60
C GLY A 64 -14.95 -21.22 1.08
N LEU A 65 -15.40 -20.16 0.39
CA LEU A 65 -15.14 -18.77 0.80
C LEU A 65 -15.79 -18.45 2.14
N VAL A 66 -17.02 -18.90 2.40
CA VAL A 66 -17.67 -18.75 3.72
C VAL A 66 -16.80 -19.35 4.82
N GLN A 67 -16.32 -20.57 4.65
CA GLN A 67 -15.46 -21.25 5.62
C GLN A 67 -14.11 -20.55 5.80
N LEU A 68 -13.48 -20.11 4.71
CA LEU A 68 -12.22 -19.39 4.73
C LEU A 68 -12.37 -18.07 5.51
N LEU A 69 -13.38 -17.26 5.18
CA LEU A 69 -13.57 -15.95 5.80
C LEU A 69 -13.97 -16.05 7.28
N ASP A 70 -14.70 -17.08 7.68
CA ASP A 70 -14.97 -17.35 9.10
C ASP A 70 -13.69 -17.73 9.85
N LYS A 71 -12.83 -18.56 9.25
CA LYS A 71 -11.52 -18.91 9.82
C LYS A 71 -10.62 -17.68 9.94
N GLN A 72 -10.59 -16.84 8.91
CA GLN A 72 -9.82 -15.60 8.93
C GLN A 72 -10.33 -14.61 9.98
N GLU A 73 -11.66 -14.47 10.14
CA GLU A 73 -12.26 -13.63 11.18
C GLU A 73 -11.90 -14.13 12.58
N ALA A 74 -11.98 -15.45 12.83
CA ALA A 74 -11.60 -16.04 14.10
C ALA A 74 -10.11 -15.79 14.42
N TYR A 75 -9.23 -16.04 13.45
CA TYR A 75 -7.80 -15.76 13.59
C TYR A 75 -7.54 -14.27 13.85
N ALA A 76 -8.22 -13.37 13.12
CA ALA A 76 -7.99 -11.95 13.24
C ALA A 76 -8.32 -11.41 14.63
N ARG A 77 -9.42 -11.88 15.24
CA ARG A 77 -9.81 -11.55 16.62
C ARG A 77 -8.78 -11.98 17.67
N GLU A 78 -8.07 -13.07 17.42
CA GLU A 78 -7.11 -13.64 18.36
C GLU A 78 -5.71 -13.03 18.20
N HIS A 79 -5.31 -12.66 16.98
CA HIS A 79 -3.90 -12.40 16.67
C HIS A 79 -3.55 -10.97 16.24
N PHE A 80 -4.51 -10.18 15.74
CA PHE A 80 -4.22 -8.80 15.30
C PHE A 80 -4.55 -7.77 16.38
N ARG A 81 -3.58 -6.87 16.65
CA ARG A 81 -3.72 -5.81 17.65
C ARG A 81 -4.86 -4.86 17.25
N GLN A 82 -5.67 -4.46 18.22
CA GLN A 82 -6.77 -3.51 18.04
C GLN A 82 -7.70 -3.88 16.86
N TYR A 83 -7.83 -5.16 16.50
CA TYR A 83 -8.70 -5.60 15.42
C TYR A 83 -10.17 -5.41 15.81
N PRO A 84 -10.96 -4.61 15.07
CA PRO A 84 -12.39 -4.50 15.30
C PRO A 84 -13.08 -5.74 14.72
N PRO A 85 -13.80 -6.51 15.54
CA PRO A 85 -14.63 -7.64 15.09
C PRO A 85 -15.49 -7.27 13.87
N ARG A 86 -15.52 -8.12 12.84
CA ARG A 86 -16.43 -7.94 11.70
C ARG A 86 -17.88 -8.07 12.21
N PRO A 87 -18.76 -7.10 11.93
CA PRO A 87 -20.20 -7.22 12.20
C PRO A 87 -20.81 -8.46 11.54
N ASP A 88 -21.74 -9.11 12.24
CA ASP A 88 -22.32 -10.40 11.81
C ASP A 88 -23.11 -10.28 10.50
N ASP A 89 -23.73 -9.13 10.23
CA ASP A 89 -24.48 -8.85 9.01
C ASP A 89 -23.59 -8.71 7.75
N LEU A 90 -22.28 -8.55 7.95
CA LEU A 90 -21.29 -8.58 6.86
C LEU A 90 -20.77 -9.99 6.57
N ARG A 91 -21.22 -11.01 7.30
CA ARG A 91 -20.75 -12.38 7.07
C ARG A 91 -21.23 -12.83 5.70
N LEU A 92 -20.31 -13.36 4.89
CA LEU A 92 -20.71 -14.03 3.66
C LEU A 92 -21.59 -15.24 4.00
N THR A 93 -22.79 -15.31 3.43
CA THR A 93 -23.74 -16.41 3.62
C THR A 93 -23.69 -17.38 2.44
N GLU A 94 -24.37 -18.52 2.49
CA GLU A 94 -24.45 -19.45 1.34
C GLU A 94 -25.68 -19.22 0.45
N ASP A 95 -26.69 -18.50 0.93
CA ASP A 95 -28.03 -18.41 0.34
C ASP A 95 -28.13 -17.55 -0.94
N GLY A 96 -27.04 -16.91 -1.37
CA GLY A 96 -26.84 -16.47 -2.76
C GLY A 96 -27.81 -15.42 -3.30
N ARG A 97 -28.53 -14.67 -2.45
CA ARG A 97 -29.60 -13.76 -2.89
C ARG A 97 -29.17 -12.31 -3.16
N ASP A 98 -27.91 -11.99 -2.90
CA ASP A 98 -27.38 -10.64 -3.03
C ASP A 98 -26.47 -10.50 -4.25
N ASP A 99 -26.20 -9.25 -4.63
CA ASP A 99 -25.10 -8.89 -5.52
C ASP A 99 -23.80 -9.57 -5.03
N LEU A 100 -23.36 -10.59 -5.76
CA LEU A 100 -22.27 -11.49 -5.33
C LEU A 100 -20.97 -10.73 -5.08
N ARG A 101 -20.66 -9.80 -5.96
CA ARG A 101 -19.47 -8.98 -5.87
C ARG A 101 -19.55 -8.07 -4.66
N LYS A 102 -20.65 -7.33 -4.51
CA LYS A 102 -20.84 -6.44 -3.37
C LYS A 102 -20.80 -7.20 -2.05
N ALA A 103 -21.49 -8.33 -1.96
CA ALA A 103 -21.49 -9.18 -0.77
C ALA A 103 -20.08 -9.71 -0.43
N PHE A 104 -19.31 -10.14 -1.42
CA PHE A 104 -17.93 -10.58 -1.24
C PHE A 104 -17.03 -9.44 -0.74
N LEU A 105 -17.07 -8.28 -1.39
CA LEU A 105 -16.27 -7.11 -1.00
C LEU A 105 -16.64 -6.59 0.40
N MET A 106 -17.93 -6.56 0.73
CA MET A 106 -18.38 -6.17 2.06
C MET A 106 -17.98 -7.18 3.13
N ALA A 107 -17.95 -8.48 2.82
CA ALA A 107 -17.45 -9.50 3.74
C ALA A 107 -15.94 -9.37 4.01
N LEU A 108 -15.17 -8.92 3.02
CA LEU A 108 -13.76 -8.53 3.19
C LEU A 108 -13.58 -7.17 3.86
N ARG A 109 -14.68 -6.41 4.03
CA ARG A 109 -14.69 -5.00 4.45
C ARG A 109 -13.82 -4.11 3.57
N LEU A 110 -13.94 -4.29 2.25
CA LEU A 110 -13.36 -3.41 1.23
C LEU A 110 -14.39 -2.39 0.76
N ASN A 111 -13.95 -1.33 0.11
CA ASN A 111 -14.86 -0.36 -0.49
C ASN A 111 -15.71 -1.07 -1.56
N PRO A 112 -17.05 -1.12 -1.42
CA PRO A 112 -17.90 -1.86 -2.35
C PRO A 112 -17.96 -1.23 -3.76
N GLU A 113 -17.46 0.00 -3.92
CA GLU A 113 -17.47 0.75 -5.18
C GLU A 113 -16.20 0.56 -6.02
N ILE A 114 -15.17 -0.18 -5.52
CA ILE A 114 -13.95 -0.47 -6.30
C ILE A 114 -14.31 -1.11 -7.63
N LYS A 115 -13.63 -0.71 -8.71
CA LYS A 115 -14.01 -1.11 -10.07
C LYS A 115 -13.61 -2.53 -10.43
N LEU A 116 -12.57 -3.08 -9.79
CA LEU A 116 -12.02 -4.42 -10.10
C LEU A 116 -11.94 -4.67 -11.60
N ALA A 117 -11.51 -3.64 -12.35
CA ALA A 117 -11.44 -3.73 -13.80
C ALA A 117 -10.62 -4.97 -14.18
N THR A 118 -11.09 -5.71 -15.19
CA THR A 118 -10.30 -6.77 -15.82
C THR A 118 -9.27 -6.07 -16.69
N ALA A 119 -8.19 -5.60 -16.06
CA ALA A 119 -7.20 -4.76 -16.70
C ALA A 119 -5.80 -5.11 -16.21
N VAL A 120 -4.81 -4.85 -17.07
CA VAL A 120 -3.39 -4.90 -16.71
C VAL A 120 -2.74 -3.56 -16.96
N GLN A 121 -1.73 -3.27 -16.15
CA GLN A 121 -0.81 -2.17 -16.35
C GLN A 121 0.41 -2.72 -17.10
N PRO A 122 0.71 -2.23 -18.31
CA PRO A 122 1.85 -2.72 -19.06
C PRO A 122 3.18 -2.28 -18.42
N PRO A 123 4.27 -3.07 -18.59
CA PRO A 123 5.59 -2.62 -18.21
C PRO A 123 5.96 -1.35 -19.01
N PRO A 124 6.50 -0.31 -18.36
CA PRO A 124 6.89 0.92 -19.03
C PRO A 124 8.14 0.76 -19.88
N GLY A 125 8.23 1.53 -20.96
CA GLY A 125 9.29 1.41 -21.97
C GLY A 125 9.15 0.16 -22.86
N GLY A 126 8.35 -0.82 -22.44
CA GLY A 126 7.79 -1.80 -23.36
C GLY A 126 6.85 -1.07 -24.31
N GLU A 127 7.18 -1.09 -25.61
CA GLU A 127 6.08 -1.30 -26.54
C GLU A 127 5.41 -2.57 -26.02
N LEU A 128 4.23 -2.43 -25.39
CA LEU A 128 3.26 -3.51 -25.37
C LEU A 128 3.37 -4.12 -26.76
N PRO A 129 3.66 -5.43 -26.89
CA PRO A 129 3.85 -6.03 -28.19
C PRO A 129 2.68 -5.52 -29.05
N SER A 130 3.01 -4.95 -30.21
CA SER A 130 2.11 -4.03 -30.92
C SER A 130 0.72 -4.61 -31.17
N ASP A 131 0.59 -5.93 -31.06
CA ASP A 131 -0.64 -6.67 -31.04
C ASP A 131 -1.49 -6.52 -29.75
N LEU A 132 -0.94 -6.44 -28.52
CA LEU A 132 -1.74 -6.18 -27.30
C LEU A 132 -2.34 -4.77 -27.27
N LEU A 133 -1.62 -3.73 -27.72
CA LEU A 133 -2.17 -2.37 -27.86
C LEU A 133 -3.15 -2.24 -29.03
N GLN A 134 -2.98 -3.02 -30.09
CA GLN A 134 -3.92 -3.03 -31.23
C GLN A 134 -5.17 -3.87 -30.96
N LYS A 135 -5.07 -4.93 -30.15
CA LYS A 135 -6.19 -5.83 -29.83
C LYS A 135 -7.07 -5.31 -28.71
N HIS A 136 -6.53 -4.54 -27.77
CA HIS A 136 -7.23 -4.16 -26.55
C HIS A 136 -7.45 -2.66 -26.41
N ALA A 137 -8.63 -2.30 -25.88
CA ALA A 137 -8.96 -0.91 -25.60
C ALA A 137 -8.14 -0.39 -24.41
N ALA A 138 -7.62 0.83 -24.55
CA ALA A 138 -7.06 1.56 -23.41
C ALA A 138 -8.20 2.03 -22.50
N LEU A 139 -8.07 1.80 -21.20
CA LEU A 139 -8.99 2.28 -20.19
C LEU A 139 -8.53 3.63 -19.65
N GLN A 140 -9.50 4.48 -19.31
CA GLN A 140 -9.22 5.71 -18.57
C GLN A 140 -9.04 5.38 -17.09
N PRO A 141 -8.31 6.18 -16.31
CA PRO A 141 -8.23 6.00 -14.86
C PRO A 141 -9.60 5.89 -14.17
N ALA A 142 -10.63 6.59 -14.67
CA ALA A 142 -11.99 6.52 -14.13
C ALA A 142 -12.67 5.13 -14.30
N ASP A 143 -12.20 4.31 -15.23
CA ASP A 143 -12.71 2.96 -15.46
C ASP A 143 -12.11 1.94 -14.46
N VAL A 144 -11.00 2.30 -13.81
CA VAL A 144 -10.21 1.40 -12.95
C VAL A 144 -10.23 1.83 -11.48
N LEU A 145 -10.27 3.14 -11.22
CA LEU A 145 -10.16 3.73 -9.88
C LEU A 145 -11.48 4.33 -9.39
N VAL A 146 -11.60 4.51 -8.07
CA VAL A 146 -12.79 5.13 -7.44
C VAL A 146 -12.61 6.60 -7.06
N PHE A 147 -11.39 7.13 -7.16
CA PHE A 147 -11.10 8.49 -6.73
C PHE A 147 -11.86 9.55 -7.54
N ARG A 148 -12.22 10.64 -6.86
CA ARG A 148 -12.75 11.84 -7.51
C ARG A 148 -11.67 12.62 -8.26
N ASN A 149 -10.47 12.69 -7.68
CA ASN A 149 -9.32 13.34 -8.30
C ASN A 149 -8.37 12.30 -8.88
N LEU A 150 -8.28 12.28 -10.21
CA LEU A 150 -7.48 11.31 -10.97
C LEU A 150 -6.20 11.92 -11.56
N SER A 151 -5.85 13.16 -11.21
CA SER A 151 -4.74 13.88 -11.86
C SER A 151 -3.40 13.14 -11.76
N GLY A 152 -3.11 12.51 -10.61
CA GLY A 152 -1.91 11.70 -10.40
C GLY A 152 -1.87 10.38 -11.17
N TRP A 153 -3.00 9.95 -11.73
CA TRP A 153 -3.16 8.66 -12.42
C TRP A 153 -3.10 8.75 -13.94
N ASN A 154 -3.19 9.96 -14.51
CA ASN A 154 -3.21 10.18 -15.97
C ASN A 154 -1.94 9.72 -16.70
N GLN A 155 -0.86 9.51 -15.97
CA GLN A 155 0.41 9.02 -16.50
C GLN A 155 0.46 7.49 -16.64
N TRP A 156 -0.42 6.78 -15.94
CA TRP A 156 -0.46 5.32 -15.94
C TRP A 156 -1.42 4.83 -17.01
N ARG A 157 -1.08 3.68 -17.60
CA ARG A 157 -1.86 3.09 -18.67
C ARG A 157 -2.51 1.81 -18.18
N PHE A 158 -3.77 1.65 -18.55
CA PHE A 158 -4.54 0.45 -18.25
C PHE A 158 -5.06 -0.13 -19.56
N VAL A 159 -4.90 -1.43 -19.73
CA VAL A 159 -5.37 -2.16 -20.91
C VAL A 159 -6.48 -3.10 -20.52
N GLN A 160 -7.62 -3.01 -21.19
CA GLN A 160 -8.76 -3.88 -20.91
C GLN A 160 -8.52 -5.29 -21.41
N LEU A 161 -8.79 -6.28 -20.55
CA LEU A 161 -8.79 -7.70 -20.86
C LEU A 161 -10.21 -8.22 -21.06
N GLN A 162 -10.34 -9.28 -21.84
CA GLN A 162 -11.60 -10.00 -22.03
C GLN A 162 -11.67 -11.26 -21.17
N ALA A 163 -12.87 -11.60 -20.66
CA ALA A 163 -13.07 -12.87 -19.97
C ALA A 163 -12.76 -14.05 -20.91
N GLY A 164 -12.07 -15.06 -20.41
CA GLY A 164 -11.61 -16.21 -21.19
C GLY A 164 -10.30 -15.99 -21.97
N GLU A 165 -9.78 -14.75 -22.00
CA GLU A 165 -8.47 -14.45 -22.59
C GLU A 165 -7.36 -15.10 -21.76
N LYS A 166 -6.30 -15.59 -22.42
CA LYS A 166 -5.11 -16.11 -21.73
C LYS A 166 -4.03 -15.05 -21.71
N ILE A 167 -3.51 -14.77 -20.51
CA ILE A 167 -2.44 -13.79 -20.31
C ILE A 167 -1.33 -14.34 -19.40
N PRO A 168 -0.10 -13.80 -19.49
CA PRO A 168 0.98 -14.18 -18.60
C PRO A 168 0.62 -13.98 -17.11
N ALA A 169 0.97 -14.96 -16.28
CA ALA A 169 0.76 -14.87 -14.84
C ALA A 169 1.47 -13.67 -14.19
N LEU A 170 2.65 -13.31 -14.71
CA LEU A 170 3.41 -12.14 -14.29
C LEU A 170 2.62 -10.85 -14.47
N ASP A 171 1.93 -10.69 -15.61
CA ASP A 171 1.16 -9.47 -15.91
C ASP A 171 -0.02 -9.31 -14.96
N VAL A 172 -0.69 -10.42 -14.63
CA VAL A 172 -1.76 -10.43 -13.62
C VAL A 172 -1.22 -10.06 -12.23
N LEU A 173 -0.20 -10.78 -11.78
CA LEU A 173 0.36 -10.62 -10.43
C LEU A 173 0.92 -9.21 -10.22
N ALA A 174 1.73 -8.73 -11.17
CA ALA A 174 2.32 -7.41 -11.10
C ALA A 174 1.24 -6.33 -11.13
N SER A 175 0.30 -6.38 -12.09
CA SER A 175 -0.76 -5.36 -12.19
C SER A 175 -1.64 -5.30 -10.95
N ALA A 176 -1.94 -6.47 -10.37
CA ALA A 176 -2.76 -6.55 -9.18
C ALA A 176 -2.05 -6.00 -7.94
N ALA A 177 -0.72 -5.91 -7.89
CA ALA A 177 0.00 -5.36 -6.75
C ALA A 177 -0.27 -3.85 -6.52
N ASP A 178 -0.81 -3.14 -7.51
CA ASP A 178 -1.17 -1.72 -7.41
C ASP A 178 -2.68 -1.52 -7.13
N GLU A 179 -3.49 -2.58 -7.23
CA GLU A 179 -4.94 -2.49 -7.10
C GLU A 179 -5.44 -2.02 -5.71
N PRO A 180 -4.78 -2.34 -4.58
CA PRO A 180 -5.18 -1.78 -3.28
C PRO A 180 -5.24 -0.25 -3.30
N ASP A 181 -4.26 0.39 -3.92
CA ASP A 181 -4.21 1.85 -4.09
C ASP A 181 -5.31 2.42 -4.99
N PHE A 182 -6.01 1.59 -5.77
CA PHE A 182 -7.14 2.06 -6.60
C PHE A 182 -8.40 2.31 -5.79
N GLY A 183 -8.37 1.99 -4.49
CA GLY A 183 -9.34 2.42 -3.50
C GLY A 183 -9.94 1.33 -2.65
N HIS A 184 -9.23 0.21 -2.45
CA HIS A 184 -9.68 -0.90 -1.62
C HIS A 184 -10.04 -0.44 -0.21
N ASP A 185 -9.21 0.45 0.34
CA ASP A 185 -9.29 0.94 1.71
C ASP A 185 -9.89 2.35 1.83
N ILE A 186 -10.66 2.78 0.83
CA ILE A 186 -11.30 4.10 0.82
C ILE A 186 -12.67 4.08 1.50
N ASN A 187 -12.94 5.11 2.32
CA ASN A 187 -14.24 5.37 2.95
C ASN A 187 -14.75 4.25 3.87
N LEU A 188 -13.83 3.62 4.61
CA LEU A 188 -14.13 2.46 5.46
C LEU A 188 -14.46 2.80 6.92
N PHE A 189 -14.30 4.06 7.35
CA PHE A 189 -14.57 4.48 8.72
C PHE A 189 -15.93 5.16 8.88
N SER A 190 -16.49 5.12 10.09
CA SER A 190 -17.84 5.64 10.38
C SER A 190 -18.00 7.15 10.16
N ASP A 191 -16.90 7.88 10.15
CA ASP A 191 -16.78 9.32 9.89
C ASP A 191 -16.33 9.63 8.45
N ASN A 192 -16.20 8.62 7.58
CA ASN A 192 -15.98 8.81 6.16
C ASN A 192 -17.31 8.93 5.38
N PRO A 193 -17.30 9.52 4.17
CA PRO A 193 -18.47 9.53 3.29
C PRO A 193 -18.97 8.12 2.91
N GLY A 194 -20.28 7.99 2.67
CA GLY A 194 -20.89 6.74 2.18
C GLY A 194 -21.39 5.80 3.28
N GLU A 195 -21.98 4.68 2.87
CA GLU A 195 -22.63 3.72 3.77
C GLU A 195 -21.69 2.64 4.31
N ALA A 196 -20.61 2.32 3.59
CA ALA A 196 -19.70 1.23 3.93
C ALA A 196 -19.10 1.40 5.34
N GLY A 197 -18.48 2.55 5.61
CA GLY A 197 -17.86 2.81 6.91
C GLY A 197 -18.82 2.86 8.09
N GLN A 198 -20.10 3.19 7.86
CA GLN A 198 -21.14 3.15 8.90
C GLN A 198 -21.49 1.71 9.30
N ARG A 199 -21.28 0.75 8.39
CA ARG A 199 -21.60 -0.67 8.59
C ARG A 199 -20.42 -1.52 9.01
N TYR A 200 -19.18 -1.13 8.70
CA TYR A 200 -17.99 -2.01 8.83
C TYR A 200 -17.45 -2.17 10.24
N GLY A 201 -17.91 -1.34 11.18
CA GLY A 201 -17.56 -1.48 12.60
C GLY A 201 -16.12 -1.06 12.93
N PHE A 202 -15.39 -0.40 12.03
CA PHE A 202 -14.03 0.08 12.30
C PHE A 202 -14.01 1.24 13.30
N GLY A 203 -15.12 1.97 13.49
CA GLY A 203 -15.19 3.19 14.29
C GLY A 203 -14.72 4.42 13.52
N THR A 204 -14.27 5.47 14.22
CA THR A 204 -13.71 6.67 13.57
C THR A 204 -12.32 6.39 13.04
N GLN A 205 -11.94 7.07 11.95
CA GLN A 205 -10.61 6.98 11.37
C GLN A 205 -9.54 7.32 12.43
N PRO A 206 -8.55 6.43 12.68
CA PRO A 206 -7.59 6.61 13.78
C PRO A 206 -6.50 7.65 13.48
N PHE A 207 -6.05 7.76 12.22
CA PHE A 207 -5.08 8.76 11.78
C PHE A 207 -5.20 9.00 10.27
N GLY A 208 -4.52 10.04 9.78
CA GLY A 208 -4.76 10.62 8.47
C GLY A 208 -5.79 11.76 8.52
N ASP A 209 -5.87 12.54 7.45
CA ASP A 209 -6.78 13.67 7.32
C ASP A 209 -8.07 13.28 6.56
N PRO A 210 -9.22 13.17 7.26
CA PRO A 210 -10.48 12.72 6.66
C PRO A 210 -11.05 13.68 5.62
N ARG A 211 -10.47 14.88 5.45
CA ARG A 211 -10.82 15.80 4.36
C ARG A 211 -10.36 15.29 3.00
N TYR A 212 -9.35 14.42 2.97
CA TYR A 212 -8.82 13.82 1.74
C TYR A 212 -9.25 12.36 1.61
N GLU A 213 -9.85 12.02 0.46
CA GLU A 213 -10.44 10.70 0.20
C GLU A 213 -9.45 9.54 0.38
N PHE A 214 -8.22 9.68 -0.14
CA PHE A 214 -7.17 8.68 -0.02
C PHE A 214 -6.70 8.46 1.42
N SER A 215 -6.94 9.41 2.32
CA SER A 215 -6.38 9.34 3.67
C SER A 215 -6.99 8.23 4.52
N SER A 216 -8.19 7.78 4.18
CA SER A 216 -8.82 6.62 4.82
C SER A 216 -8.04 5.31 4.60
N GLN A 217 -7.12 5.27 3.64
CA GLN A 217 -6.24 4.12 3.42
C GLN A 217 -5.11 4.03 4.45
N ALA A 218 -4.68 5.16 5.05
CA ALA A 218 -3.49 5.19 5.93
C ALA A 218 -3.48 4.09 7.02
N PRO A 219 -4.58 3.84 7.75
CA PRO A 219 -4.58 2.82 8.80
C PRO A 219 -4.50 1.38 8.28
N PHE A 220 -4.76 1.15 6.99
CA PHE A 220 -4.65 -0.16 6.37
C PHE A 220 -3.31 -0.36 5.65
N HIS A 221 -2.57 0.71 5.36
CA HIS A 221 -1.33 0.68 4.59
C HIS A 221 -0.08 1.00 5.44
N MET A 222 -0.26 1.58 6.64
CA MET A 222 0.83 1.95 7.54
C MET A 222 0.73 1.14 8.83
N GLY A 223 1.85 0.65 9.34
CA GLY A 223 1.92 -0.21 10.52
C GLY A 223 3.08 0.14 11.45
N PHE A 224 2.80 0.88 12.51
CA PHE A 224 3.82 1.30 13.48
C PHE A 224 3.96 0.23 14.55
N TYR A 225 4.69 -0.86 14.28
CA TYR A 225 4.75 -2.02 15.19
C TYR A 225 5.92 -1.99 16.19
N HIS A 226 6.97 -1.25 15.86
CA HIS A 226 8.28 -1.27 16.53
C HIS A 226 8.61 0.04 17.25
N GLU A 227 7.61 0.87 17.50
CA GLU A 227 7.77 2.06 18.35
C GLU A 227 7.87 1.70 19.83
N ASP A 228 8.52 2.57 20.60
CA ASP A 228 8.58 2.42 22.05
C ASP A 228 7.18 2.43 22.67
N ALA A 229 6.93 1.53 23.63
CA ALA A 229 5.60 1.37 24.27
C ALA A 229 5.02 2.67 24.87
N ILE A 230 5.89 3.61 25.27
CA ILE A 230 5.49 4.91 25.78
C ILE A 230 4.81 5.80 24.71
N ILE A 231 5.14 5.61 23.43
CA ILE A 231 4.49 6.31 22.32
C ILE A 231 3.01 5.95 22.27
N TYR A 232 2.66 4.66 22.37
CA TYR A 232 1.25 4.22 22.37
C TYR A 232 0.50 4.65 23.64
N THR A 233 1.19 4.93 24.74
CA THR A 233 0.55 5.51 25.93
C THR A 233 0.06 6.94 25.65
N GLY A 234 0.84 7.72 24.89
CA GLY A 234 0.48 9.08 24.49
C GLY A 234 -0.42 9.16 23.25
N ALA A 235 -0.33 8.18 22.35
CA ALA A 235 -1.01 8.13 21.07
C ALA A 235 -1.59 6.72 20.76
N PRO A 236 -2.54 6.21 21.57
CA PRO A 236 -3.06 4.85 21.43
C PRO A 236 -3.79 4.60 20.10
N TYR A 237 -4.24 5.67 19.42
CA TYR A 237 -4.83 5.55 18.09
C TYR A 237 -3.84 5.03 17.04
N LEU A 238 -2.52 5.16 17.25
CA LEU A 238 -1.50 4.61 16.34
C LEU A 238 -1.52 3.07 16.32
N GLU A 239 -2.00 2.42 17.38
CA GLU A 239 -2.15 0.96 17.42
C GLU A 239 -3.34 0.46 16.57
N ARG A 240 -4.25 1.35 16.15
CA ARG A 240 -5.38 1.01 15.29
C ARG A 240 -4.92 1.06 13.83
N ASN A 241 -4.10 0.09 13.46
CA ASN A 241 -3.63 -0.12 12.10
C ASN A 241 -3.67 -1.60 11.75
N TRP A 242 -3.87 -1.92 10.46
CA TRP A 242 -4.16 -3.28 10.00
C TRP A 242 -3.53 -3.72 8.66
N PRO A 243 -2.34 -3.26 8.23
CA PRO A 243 -1.71 -3.80 7.01
C PRO A 243 -1.36 -5.28 7.12
N GLU A 244 -1.00 -5.77 8.31
CA GLU A 244 -0.74 -7.20 8.52
C GLU A 244 -2.00 -8.05 8.33
N TRP A 245 -3.16 -7.54 8.77
CA TRP A 245 -4.44 -8.20 8.55
C TRP A 245 -4.80 -8.23 7.07
N ARG A 246 -4.58 -7.13 6.33
CA ARG A 246 -4.81 -7.09 4.87
C ARG A 246 -3.91 -8.08 4.14
N ALA A 247 -2.61 -8.10 4.45
CA ALA A 247 -1.68 -9.09 3.90
C ALA A 247 -2.14 -10.54 4.19
N TYR A 248 -2.52 -10.84 5.43
CA TYR A 248 -3.04 -12.15 5.83
C TYR A 248 -4.33 -12.54 5.09
N GLN A 249 -5.29 -11.61 5.01
CA GLN A 249 -6.58 -11.82 4.37
C GLN A 249 -6.40 -12.18 2.89
N PHE A 250 -5.61 -11.39 2.17
CA PHE A 250 -5.38 -11.58 0.74
C PHE A 250 -4.45 -12.76 0.44
N TYR A 251 -3.44 -13.02 1.27
CA TYR A 251 -2.61 -14.22 1.11
C TYR A 251 -3.43 -15.50 1.27
N GLY A 252 -4.35 -15.54 2.24
CA GLY A 252 -5.25 -16.67 2.43
C GLY A 252 -6.23 -16.87 1.26
N LEU A 253 -6.74 -15.77 0.67
CA LEU A 253 -7.57 -15.81 -0.54
C LEU A 253 -6.78 -16.32 -1.75
N ALA A 254 -5.53 -15.87 -1.92
CA ALA A 254 -4.65 -16.31 -2.99
C ALA A 254 -4.40 -17.82 -2.94
N ARG A 255 -4.00 -18.31 -1.76
CA ARG A 255 -3.80 -19.75 -1.50
C ARG A 255 -5.05 -20.56 -1.79
N PHE A 256 -6.19 -20.12 -1.27
CA PHE A 256 -7.46 -20.77 -1.52
C PHE A 256 -7.80 -20.83 -3.02
N ALA A 257 -7.64 -19.73 -3.75
CA ALA A 257 -7.93 -19.68 -5.18
C ALA A 257 -7.00 -20.61 -5.98
N PHE A 258 -5.69 -20.64 -5.69
CA PHE A 258 -4.76 -21.59 -6.32
C PHE A 258 -5.16 -23.05 -6.03
N GLU A 259 -5.45 -23.39 -4.77
CA GLU A 259 -5.85 -24.74 -4.36
C GLU A 259 -7.16 -25.21 -5.00
N LYS A 260 -8.05 -24.27 -5.35
CA LYS A 260 -9.34 -24.55 -5.99
C LYS A 260 -9.29 -24.47 -7.53
N GLY A 261 -8.13 -24.23 -8.11
CA GLY A 261 -7.97 -24.19 -9.57
C GLY A 261 -8.44 -22.88 -10.22
N HIS A 262 -8.39 -21.77 -9.48
CA HIS A 262 -8.71 -20.41 -9.96
C HIS A 262 -7.44 -19.54 -10.01
N PRO A 263 -6.48 -19.82 -10.91
CA PRO A 263 -5.17 -19.18 -10.88
C PRO A 263 -5.23 -17.68 -11.17
N TYR A 264 -6.18 -17.19 -11.96
CA TYR A 264 -6.35 -15.76 -12.21
C TYR A 264 -6.61 -14.99 -10.90
N TRP A 265 -7.59 -15.44 -10.11
CA TRP A 265 -7.85 -14.85 -8.79
C TRP A 265 -6.75 -15.17 -7.77
N GLY A 266 -6.10 -16.33 -7.88
CA GLY A 266 -4.90 -16.65 -7.10
C GLY A 266 -3.81 -15.60 -7.25
N TYR A 267 -3.46 -15.23 -8.49
CA TYR A 267 -2.46 -14.20 -8.77
C TYR A 267 -2.95 -12.79 -8.41
N ARG A 268 -4.21 -12.44 -8.65
CA ARG A 268 -4.73 -11.11 -8.25
C ARG A 268 -4.70 -10.92 -6.74
N PHE A 269 -5.23 -11.87 -5.97
CA PHE A 269 -5.19 -11.81 -4.50
C PHE A 269 -3.76 -11.85 -3.96
N LEU A 270 -2.84 -12.56 -4.61
CA LEU A 270 -1.43 -12.54 -4.24
C LEU A 270 -0.82 -11.15 -4.47
N GLY A 271 -1.18 -10.48 -5.58
CA GLY A 271 -0.81 -9.08 -5.83
C GLY A 271 -1.31 -8.17 -4.71
N TRP A 272 -2.58 -8.30 -4.32
CA TRP A 272 -3.14 -7.52 -3.22
C TRP A 272 -2.41 -7.78 -1.90
N ALA A 273 -2.07 -9.04 -1.58
CA ALA A 273 -1.30 -9.35 -0.38
C ALA A 273 0.12 -8.77 -0.43
N MET A 274 0.74 -8.82 -1.61
CA MET A 274 2.09 -8.34 -1.86
C MET A 274 2.19 -6.82 -1.74
N HIS A 275 1.16 -6.09 -2.15
CA HIS A 275 1.06 -4.64 -1.97
C HIS A 275 1.38 -4.21 -0.53
N TYR A 276 0.66 -4.76 0.46
CA TYR A 276 0.87 -4.39 1.86
C TYR A 276 2.25 -4.83 2.40
N ILE A 277 2.87 -5.85 1.82
CA ILE A 277 4.27 -6.19 2.12
C ILE A 277 5.20 -5.12 1.57
N GLN A 278 4.95 -4.67 0.34
CA GLN A 278 5.74 -3.67 -0.35
C GLN A 278 5.64 -2.30 0.31
N ASP A 279 4.44 -1.86 0.72
CA ASP A 279 4.22 -0.62 1.48
C ASP A 279 5.09 -0.57 2.73
N MET A 280 5.09 -1.66 3.48
CA MET A 280 5.81 -1.76 4.74
C MET A 280 7.33 -1.78 4.58
N THR A 281 7.87 -1.84 3.36
CA THR A 281 9.30 -1.62 3.13
C THR A 281 9.66 -0.13 3.21
N GLN A 282 8.69 0.77 3.04
CA GLN A 282 8.91 2.21 3.08
C GLN A 282 8.89 2.74 4.53
N PRO A 283 9.93 3.46 5.00
CA PRO A 283 10.04 3.82 6.42
C PRO A 283 8.97 4.75 7.00
N TYR A 284 8.36 5.64 6.21
CA TYR A 284 7.19 6.43 6.63
C TYR A 284 5.93 5.58 6.82
N HIS A 285 5.84 4.38 6.23
CA HIS A 285 4.74 3.44 6.48
C HIS A 285 4.98 2.54 7.71
N SER A 286 6.22 2.44 8.21
CA SER A 286 6.56 1.68 9.41
C SER A 286 6.86 2.54 10.65
N THR A 287 7.06 3.84 10.47
CA THR A 287 7.46 4.80 11.53
C THR A 287 6.67 6.11 11.39
N PRO A 288 5.96 6.60 12.42
CA PRO A 288 5.06 7.75 12.31
C PRO A 288 5.79 9.09 12.24
N LEU A 289 6.94 9.21 12.90
CA LEU A 289 7.80 10.40 12.87
C LEU A 289 9.26 9.97 12.62
N PRO A 290 9.62 9.58 11.39
CA PRO A 290 10.99 9.23 11.05
C PRO A 290 11.97 10.34 11.46
N GLY A 291 13.12 9.95 12.02
CA GLY A 291 14.16 10.87 12.48
C GLY A 291 13.92 11.54 13.84
N GLU A 292 12.76 11.34 14.48
CA GLU A 292 12.53 11.77 15.86
C GLU A 292 12.85 10.64 16.85
N THR A 293 13.45 11.00 17.99
CA THR A 293 13.61 10.06 19.11
C THR A 293 12.36 10.07 19.99
N THR A 294 12.11 8.97 20.71
CA THR A 294 11.06 8.89 21.74
C THR A 294 11.11 10.06 22.71
N THR A 295 12.29 10.46 23.16
CA THR A 295 12.47 11.62 24.05
C THR A 295 12.02 12.92 23.38
N SER A 296 12.36 13.13 22.11
CA SER A 296 11.94 14.31 21.33
C SER A 296 10.43 14.33 21.12
N MET A 297 9.83 13.19 20.80
CA MET A 297 8.39 13.04 20.64
C MET A 297 7.64 13.34 21.95
N LEU A 298 8.11 12.79 23.08
CA LEU A 298 7.51 13.04 24.40
C LEU A 298 7.66 14.50 24.83
N TRP A 299 8.80 15.12 24.55
CA TRP A 299 9.03 16.54 24.82
C TRP A 299 8.11 17.44 24.00
N THR A 300 7.96 17.15 22.71
CA THR A 300 7.05 17.86 21.80
C THR A 300 5.59 17.70 22.24
N ALA A 301 5.19 16.49 22.63
CA ALA A 301 3.87 16.24 23.20
C ALA A 301 3.64 17.02 24.51
N GLY A 302 4.64 17.02 25.41
CA GLY A 302 4.59 17.79 26.67
C GLY A 302 4.44 19.30 26.45
N LYS A 303 5.14 19.86 25.46
CA LYS A 303 5.00 21.27 25.04
C LYS A 303 3.60 21.58 24.51
N SER A 304 3.04 20.71 23.66
CA SER A 304 1.68 20.87 23.14
C SER A 304 0.63 20.83 24.25
N ILE A 305 0.77 19.93 25.24
CA ILE A 305 -0.10 19.90 26.43
C ILE A 305 -0.02 21.22 27.22
N ALA A 306 1.14 21.86 27.25
CA ALA A 306 1.35 23.17 27.88
C ALA A 306 0.89 24.36 27.01
N GLY A 307 0.27 24.12 25.84
CA GLY A 307 -0.25 25.14 24.94
C GLY A 307 0.78 25.68 23.92
N PHE A 308 1.95 25.06 23.81
CA PHE A 308 2.98 25.41 22.83
C PHE A 308 2.93 24.48 21.62
N ASP A 309 2.01 24.76 20.70
CA ASP A 309 1.75 23.89 19.54
C ASP A 309 2.68 24.08 18.35
N ALA A 310 3.53 25.12 18.35
CA ALA A 310 4.38 25.45 17.20
C ALA A 310 5.34 24.31 16.80
N ASP A 311 6.02 23.69 17.78
CA ASP A 311 6.97 22.59 17.53
C ASP A 311 6.26 21.35 16.97
N LYS A 312 5.05 21.07 17.44
CA LYS A 312 4.21 19.98 16.94
C LYS A 312 3.81 20.21 15.49
N GLN A 313 3.34 21.42 15.16
CA GLN A 313 2.98 21.76 13.77
C GLN A 313 4.19 21.70 12.83
N ALA A 314 5.37 22.13 13.28
CA ALA A 314 6.60 22.03 12.51
C ALA A 314 7.01 20.57 12.25
N ALA A 315 6.90 19.69 13.24
CA ALA A 315 7.18 18.26 13.08
C ALA A 315 6.23 17.60 12.07
N ILE A 316 4.93 17.90 12.14
CA ILE A 316 3.92 17.39 11.21
C ILE A 316 4.23 17.85 9.78
N GLN A 317 4.47 19.16 9.59
CA GLN A 317 4.78 19.71 8.27
C GLN A 317 6.04 19.07 7.68
N ARG A 318 7.08 18.90 8.50
CA ARG A 318 8.34 18.26 8.06
C ARG A 318 8.10 16.83 7.58
N VAL A 319 7.34 16.03 8.32
CA VAL A 319 7.01 14.65 7.91
C VAL A 319 6.19 14.66 6.63
N ALA A 320 5.20 15.54 6.49
CA ALA A 320 4.41 15.66 5.27
C ALA A 320 5.25 16.07 4.05
N ASP A 321 6.13 17.06 4.20
CA ASP A 321 7.01 17.56 3.14
C ASP A 321 7.99 16.49 2.68
N ARG A 322 8.61 15.77 3.63
CA ARG A 322 9.58 14.72 3.33
C ARG A 322 8.93 13.48 2.74
N HIS A 323 7.78 13.06 3.25
CA HIS A 323 7.03 11.94 2.69
C HIS A 323 6.61 12.24 1.23
N THR A 324 5.98 13.39 0.99
CA THR A 324 5.61 13.80 -0.38
C THR A 324 6.85 13.94 -1.28
N GLY A 325 7.92 14.53 -0.74
CA GLY A 325 9.16 14.77 -1.47
C GLY A 325 9.80 13.47 -1.97
N VAL A 326 9.88 12.44 -1.12
CA VAL A 326 10.54 11.19 -1.49
C VAL A 326 9.69 10.33 -2.45
N GLU A 327 8.36 10.32 -2.29
CA GLU A 327 7.48 9.70 -3.28
C GLU A 327 7.68 10.34 -4.65
N ARG A 328 7.71 11.67 -4.72
CA ARG A 328 7.99 12.39 -5.97
C ARG A 328 9.38 12.06 -6.53
N TYR A 329 10.41 12.03 -5.68
CA TYR A 329 11.77 11.72 -6.10
C TYR A 329 11.86 10.33 -6.74
N GLN A 330 11.26 9.32 -6.10
CA GLN A 330 11.26 7.95 -6.63
C GLN A 330 10.45 7.84 -7.93
N VAL A 331 9.30 8.51 -8.05
CA VAL A 331 8.54 8.61 -9.32
C VAL A 331 9.41 9.21 -10.43
N ASP A 332 10.07 10.34 -10.16
CA ASP A 332 10.81 11.08 -11.18
C ASP A 332 12.06 10.31 -11.63
N TRP A 333 12.76 9.63 -10.71
CA TRP A 333 13.86 8.72 -11.06
C TRP A 333 13.38 7.55 -11.92
N LEU A 334 12.25 6.95 -11.55
CA LEU A 334 11.65 5.85 -12.29
C LEU A 334 11.28 6.28 -13.71
N ARG A 335 10.63 7.44 -13.87
CA ARG A 335 10.30 7.99 -15.20
C ARG A 335 11.54 8.24 -16.04
N GLU A 336 12.57 8.83 -15.46
CA GLU A 336 13.81 9.10 -16.20
C GLU A 336 14.47 7.80 -16.66
N THR A 337 14.53 6.82 -15.78
CA THR A 337 15.02 5.47 -16.07
C THR A 337 14.28 4.84 -17.27
N LEU A 338 12.96 4.94 -17.28
CA LEU A 338 12.12 4.35 -18.33
C LEU A 338 12.21 5.11 -19.65
N ARG A 339 12.37 6.44 -19.59
CA ARG A 339 12.53 7.31 -20.77
C ARG A 339 13.88 7.09 -21.45
N LEU A 340 14.95 6.98 -20.68
CA LEU A 340 16.30 6.77 -21.21
C LEU A 340 16.49 5.35 -21.75
N GLY A 341 15.82 4.37 -21.15
CA GLY A 341 16.03 2.96 -21.43
C GLY A 341 17.43 2.47 -21.00
N GLY A 342 17.64 1.15 -21.02
CA GLY A 342 18.94 0.55 -20.70
C GLY A 342 19.13 0.21 -19.22
N GLN A 343 20.39 0.06 -18.80
CA GLN A 343 20.75 -0.34 -17.44
C GLN A 343 20.58 0.86 -16.49
N SER A 344 19.80 0.67 -15.42
CA SER A 344 19.61 1.66 -14.36
C SER A 344 19.85 1.00 -12.99
N PRO A 345 20.54 1.69 -12.06
CA PRO A 345 20.71 1.19 -10.70
C PRO A 345 19.39 0.87 -10.02
N LEU A 346 18.34 1.65 -10.29
CA LEU A 346 17.01 1.44 -9.72
C LEU A 346 16.38 0.12 -10.21
N LEU A 347 16.44 -0.15 -11.53
CA LEU A 347 15.95 -1.43 -12.08
C LEU A 347 16.78 -2.61 -11.57
N ALA A 348 18.09 -2.43 -11.45
CA ALA A 348 18.99 -3.43 -10.90
C ALA A 348 18.66 -3.74 -9.43
N ALA A 349 18.30 -2.73 -8.63
CA ALA A 349 17.89 -2.92 -7.24
C ALA A 349 16.62 -3.76 -7.10
N TYR A 350 15.58 -3.51 -7.91
CA TYR A 350 14.36 -4.35 -7.89
C TYR A 350 14.67 -5.81 -8.22
N ALA A 351 15.56 -6.03 -9.20
CA ALA A 351 15.94 -7.36 -9.68
C ALA A 351 17.04 -8.05 -8.83
N ASP A 352 17.60 -7.37 -7.82
CA ASP A 352 18.72 -7.89 -7.04
C ASP A 352 18.27 -9.02 -6.12
N VAL A 353 18.78 -10.23 -6.34
CA VAL A 353 18.47 -11.43 -5.57
C VAL A 353 19.51 -11.78 -4.49
N SER A 354 20.53 -10.95 -4.31
CA SER A 354 21.68 -11.26 -3.44
C SER A 354 21.32 -11.48 -1.98
N THR A 355 20.23 -10.86 -1.51
CA THR A 355 19.73 -10.99 -0.12
C THR A 355 18.53 -11.92 0.01
N ASP A 356 17.99 -12.49 -1.08
CA ASP A 356 16.78 -13.34 -1.02
C ASP A 356 16.91 -14.48 0.00
N GLY A 357 18.12 -15.06 0.11
CA GLY A 357 18.40 -16.20 0.99
C GLY A 357 18.64 -15.84 2.46
N THR A 358 18.70 -14.55 2.82
CA THR A 358 18.94 -14.11 4.21
C THR A 358 17.67 -13.99 5.03
N TYR A 359 16.52 -13.81 4.36
CA TYR A 359 15.23 -13.68 5.02
C TYR A 359 14.64 -15.04 5.45
N PRO A 360 13.93 -15.10 6.59
CA PRO A 360 13.21 -16.32 6.96
C PRO A 360 12.06 -16.59 5.96
N PRO A 361 11.55 -17.83 5.91
CA PRO A 361 10.36 -18.15 5.13
C PRO A 361 9.19 -17.24 5.51
N TYR A 362 8.35 -16.90 4.54
CA TYR A 362 7.12 -16.15 4.80
C TYR A 362 6.24 -16.85 5.84
N SER A 363 5.65 -16.05 6.73
CA SER A 363 4.73 -16.50 7.78
C SER A 363 3.69 -15.42 8.04
N THR A 364 2.67 -15.73 8.84
CA THR A 364 1.61 -14.76 9.17
C THR A 364 2.11 -13.54 9.94
N GLN A 365 3.28 -13.64 10.59
CA GLN A 365 3.92 -12.55 11.33
C GLN A 365 5.00 -11.82 10.51
N TYR A 366 5.27 -12.27 9.27
CA TYR A 366 6.42 -11.83 8.48
C TYR A 366 6.40 -10.32 8.19
N LEU A 367 5.22 -9.77 7.85
CA LEU A 367 5.08 -8.33 7.62
C LEU A 367 5.50 -7.53 8.85
N ARG A 368 5.04 -7.94 10.04
CA ARG A 368 5.34 -7.26 11.30
C ARG A 368 6.78 -7.48 11.72
N GLU A 369 7.20 -8.72 11.89
CA GLU A 369 8.45 -9.07 12.59
C GLU A 369 9.69 -8.98 11.70
N VAL A 370 9.53 -8.98 10.37
CA VAL A 370 10.65 -8.91 9.42
C VAL A 370 10.61 -7.61 8.64
N VAL A 371 9.56 -7.40 7.86
CA VAL A 371 9.50 -6.28 6.89
C VAL A 371 9.43 -4.94 7.61
N ALA A 372 8.46 -4.76 8.52
CA ALA A 372 8.30 -3.52 9.26
C ALA A 372 9.47 -3.27 10.23
N SER A 373 10.07 -4.33 10.78
CA SER A 373 11.25 -4.19 11.65
C SER A 373 12.46 -3.67 10.87
N GLU A 374 12.70 -4.21 9.67
CA GLU A 374 13.79 -3.76 8.80
C GLU A 374 13.54 -2.32 8.36
N SER A 375 12.34 -2.01 7.86
CA SER A 375 11.96 -0.66 7.45
C SER A 375 12.10 0.38 8.57
N HIS A 376 11.66 0.04 9.78
CA HIS A 376 11.79 0.89 10.96
C HIS A 376 13.27 1.17 11.31
N ALA A 377 14.14 0.15 11.22
CA ALA A 377 15.58 0.32 11.45
C ALA A 377 16.25 1.30 10.46
N HIS A 378 15.69 1.44 9.26
CA HIS A 378 16.16 2.38 8.23
C HIS A 378 15.58 3.80 8.36
N ALA A 379 14.54 4.00 9.17
CA ALA A 379 13.74 5.23 9.16
C ALA A 379 14.54 6.50 9.46
N ALA A 380 15.43 6.48 10.44
CA ALA A 380 16.21 7.66 10.81
C ALA A 380 17.23 8.08 9.74
N ALA A 381 17.94 7.13 9.14
CA ALA A 381 18.92 7.40 8.09
C ALA A 381 18.23 7.91 6.81
N PHE A 382 17.11 7.28 6.44
CA PHE A 382 16.32 7.69 5.29
C PHE A 382 15.75 9.11 5.46
N ASP A 383 15.17 9.41 6.63
CA ASP A 383 14.64 10.74 6.95
C ASP A 383 15.71 11.84 6.89
N ALA A 384 16.91 11.55 7.41
CA ALA A 384 18.04 12.47 7.36
C ALA A 384 18.48 12.76 5.92
N ALA A 385 18.55 11.74 5.05
CA ALA A 385 18.90 11.90 3.64
C ALA A 385 17.89 12.76 2.88
N ILE A 386 16.58 12.54 3.10
CA ILE A 386 15.53 13.38 2.49
C ILE A 386 15.64 14.83 2.99
N GLY A 387 15.90 15.03 4.28
CA GLY A 387 16.13 16.35 4.87
C GLY A 387 17.24 17.12 4.18
N HIS A 388 18.40 16.48 4.02
CA HIS A 388 19.56 17.06 3.35
C HIS A 388 19.24 17.42 1.88
N TRP A 389 18.58 16.52 1.15
CA TRP A 389 18.18 16.76 -0.23
C TRP A 389 17.23 17.96 -0.36
N LEU A 390 16.16 18.05 0.45
CA LEU A 390 15.20 19.16 0.40
C LEU A 390 15.82 20.52 0.77
N GLU A 391 16.83 20.54 1.63
CA GLU A 391 17.59 21.76 1.94
C GLU A 391 18.42 22.22 0.75
N ASN A 392 19.02 21.28 0.02
CA ASN A 392 19.83 21.56 -1.17
C ASN A 392 19.00 21.90 -2.41
N GLU A 393 17.79 21.35 -2.56
CA GLU A 393 16.87 21.65 -3.66
C GLU A 393 16.40 23.13 -3.65
N LYS A 394 16.33 23.74 -2.45
CA LYS A 394 15.95 25.16 -2.28
C LYS A 394 17.03 26.17 -2.71
N ALA A 395 18.23 25.72 -3.09
CA ALA A 395 19.24 26.61 -3.67
C ALA A 395 18.80 27.06 -5.08
N PRO A 396 18.86 28.37 -5.42
CA PRO A 396 18.30 28.87 -6.67
C PRO A 396 18.95 28.19 -7.87
N ALA A 397 18.12 27.55 -8.71
CA ALA A 397 18.52 27.20 -10.06
C ALA A 397 18.90 28.48 -10.81
N GLY A 398 20.08 28.50 -11.40
CA GLY A 398 20.56 29.64 -12.18
C GLY A 398 19.58 30.01 -13.30
N ASP A 399 19.50 31.33 -13.55
CA ASP A 399 18.95 32.06 -14.69
C ASP A 399 17.74 31.47 -15.47
N PHE A 400 16.65 32.25 -15.48
CA PHE A 400 15.36 32.01 -16.15
C PHE A 400 15.42 32.10 -17.70
N SER A 401 16.54 31.72 -18.31
CA SER A 401 16.75 31.85 -19.77
C SER A 401 16.76 30.53 -20.55
N ALA A 402 16.54 29.38 -19.90
CA ALA A 402 16.41 28.10 -20.59
C ALA A 402 14.97 27.86 -21.05
N GLY A 403 14.78 27.57 -22.35
CA GLY A 403 13.47 27.32 -22.97
C GLY A 403 12.72 26.11 -22.40
N ASN A 404 11.53 25.83 -22.95
CA ASN A 404 10.53 24.82 -22.53
C ASN A 404 10.99 23.33 -22.49
N SER A 405 12.27 23.03 -22.26
CA SER A 405 12.74 21.69 -21.95
C SER A 405 12.52 21.42 -20.47
N PRO A 406 11.95 20.26 -20.08
CA PRO A 406 11.88 19.89 -18.67
C PRO A 406 13.29 19.84 -18.09
N GLU A 407 13.47 20.41 -16.88
CA GLU A 407 14.72 20.31 -16.13
C GLU A 407 15.09 18.83 -15.95
N PRO A 408 16.36 18.44 -16.16
CA PRO A 408 16.79 17.08 -15.93
C PRO A 408 16.62 16.71 -14.45
N PHE A 409 16.18 15.47 -14.20
CA PHE A 409 16.07 14.93 -12.85
C PHE A 409 17.43 15.02 -12.13
N ARG A 410 17.43 15.58 -10.91
CA ARG A 410 18.65 15.84 -10.14
C ARG A 410 18.78 14.80 -9.05
N HIS A 411 19.80 13.96 -9.19
CA HIS A 411 20.15 12.95 -8.20
C HIS A 411 20.81 13.58 -6.96
N ASP A 412 20.48 13.04 -5.78
CA ASP A 412 21.23 13.21 -4.53
C ASP A 412 21.80 11.84 -4.14
N GLU A 413 23.12 11.74 -4.04
CA GLU A 413 23.83 10.46 -3.86
C GLU A 413 23.43 9.75 -2.55
N ALA A 414 23.24 10.50 -1.47
CA ALA A 414 22.86 9.92 -0.18
C ALA A 414 21.42 9.41 -0.21
N LEU A 415 20.50 10.17 -0.81
CA LEU A 415 19.11 9.73 -0.99
C LEU A 415 19.01 8.54 -1.95
N ASP A 416 19.78 8.54 -3.04
CA ASP A 416 19.86 7.43 -3.99
C ASP A 416 20.30 6.13 -3.29
N GLU A 417 21.34 6.18 -2.46
CA GLU A 417 21.82 5.00 -1.73
C GLU A 417 20.72 4.43 -0.82
N GLN A 418 20.01 5.28 -0.08
CA GLN A 418 18.91 4.84 0.78
C GLN A 418 17.75 4.22 -0.05
N ILE A 419 17.34 4.87 -1.14
CA ILE A 419 16.26 4.36 -2.00
C ILE A 419 16.67 3.02 -2.62
N LEU A 420 17.89 2.89 -3.15
CA LEU A 420 18.36 1.64 -3.74
C LEU A 420 18.37 0.50 -2.73
N GLN A 421 18.75 0.76 -1.48
CA GLN A 421 18.67 -0.25 -0.43
C GLN A 421 17.22 -0.69 -0.16
N LEU A 422 16.31 0.26 0.04
CA LEU A 422 14.90 -0.03 0.32
C LEU A 422 14.21 -0.75 -0.86
N ILE A 423 14.58 -0.42 -2.10
CA ILE A 423 14.07 -1.10 -3.31
C ILE A 423 14.60 -2.54 -3.43
N ARG A 424 15.81 -2.84 -2.94
CA ARG A 424 16.25 -4.25 -2.81
C ARG A 424 15.39 -5.02 -1.82
N HIS A 425 15.02 -4.41 -0.69
CA HIS A 425 14.12 -5.02 0.29
C HIS A 425 12.73 -5.25 -0.32
N PHE A 426 12.17 -4.26 -1.02
CA PHE A 426 10.94 -4.39 -1.82
C PHE A 426 11.01 -5.64 -2.71
N GLY A 427 12.07 -5.78 -3.50
CA GLY A 427 12.23 -6.89 -4.43
C GLY A 427 12.32 -8.24 -3.71
N ALA A 428 13.14 -8.33 -2.67
CA ALA A 428 13.37 -9.56 -1.92
C ALA A 428 12.10 -10.04 -1.20
N HIS A 429 11.37 -9.13 -0.55
CA HIS A 429 10.12 -9.46 0.14
C HIS A 429 9.00 -9.84 -0.83
N SER A 430 8.91 -9.18 -1.99
CA SER A 430 7.97 -9.53 -3.06
C SER A 430 8.21 -10.96 -3.57
N ARG A 431 9.47 -11.32 -3.82
CA ARG A 431 9.83 -12.69 -4.21
C ARG A 431 9.56 -13.70 -3.09
N ASN A 432 9.75 -13.33 -1.83
CA ASN A 432 9.53 -14.24 -0.70
C ASN A 432 8.04 -14.62 -0.55
N ILE A 433 7.13 -13.64 -0.52
CA ILE A 433 5.69 -13.92 -0.44
C ILE A 433 5.21 -14.68 -1.68
N ALA A 434 5.71 -14.35 -2.89
CA ALA A 434 5.37 -15.08 -4.10
C ALA A 434 5.82 -16.55 -4.06
N LYS A 435 7.07 -16.82 -3.65
CA LYS A 435 7.58 -18.19 -3.46
C LYS A 435 6.70 -18.97 -2.48
N ALA A 436 6.32 -18.36 -1.36
CA ALA A 436 5.51 -19.02 -0.35
C ALA A 436 4.08 -19.31 -0.82
N ALA A 437 3.46 -18.40 -1.58
CA ALA A 437 2.10 -18.59 -2.09
C ALA A 437 2.01 -19.64 -3.20
N LEU A 438 3.07 -19.74 -4.04
CA LEU A 438 3.11 -20.60 -5.23
C LEU A 438 3.72 -21.98 -4.96
N GLN A 439 4.26 -22.22 -3.76
CA GLN A 439 4.63 -23.56 -3.33
C GLN A 439 3.37 -24.43 -3.15
N PRO A 440 3.38 -25.72 -3.57
CA PRO A 440 2.22 -26.59 -3.50
C PRO A 440 1.65 -26.72 -2.09
#